data_AF-A0A965XVN6-F1
#
_entry.id   AF-A0A965XVN6-F1
#
_cell.length_a   1.000
_cell.length_b   1.000
_cell.length_c   1.000
_cell.angle_alpha   90.00
_cell.angle_beta   90.00
_cell.angle_gamma   90.00
#
_symmetry.space_group_name_H-M   'P 1'
#
loop_
_entity.id
_entity.type
_entity.pdbx_description
1 polymer ?
#
loop_
_entity_poly.entity_id
_entity_poly.type
_entity_poly.pdbx_seq_one_letter_code
_entity_poly.pdbx_strand_id
1 'polypeptide(L)'
;ADDNASGVTALLTIAEWFYNMRKERVGPKVNIIFAFFDAKENNMAGSEFFAKNLKIPASKIKININLDQLGCTFAPPGTREDYLLYVADKGLKPELRRKLNIINKFYGINLDIDHTFYSSSAFYEIFMKTSDQHNLSKVGIPSMLFTSGIHMHTYKPTDEHYFINYPVFIKRIKLIFHLIEDYVK
;
A
#
# COMPACT_ATOMS: atom_id res chain seq x y z
N ALA A 1 -11.42 9.69 -6.96
CA ALA A 1 -11.76 8.26 -7.04
C ALA A 1 -10.52 7.42 -6.77
N ASP A 2 -9.43 7.63 -7.50
CA ASP A 2 -8.18 6.93 -7.23
C ASP A 2 -7.44 7.54 -6.03
N ASP A 3 -7.49 8.86 -5.82
CA ASP A 3 -6.92 9.56 -4.65
C ASP A 3 -8.02 9.94 -3.64
N ASN A 4 -8.24 9.20 -2.54
CA ASN A 4 -7.71 7.88 -2.24
C ASN A 4 -8.83 6.85 -1.97
N ALA A 5 -9.97 6.97 -2.66
CA ALA A 5 -11.07 6.02 -2.48
C ALA A 5 -10.69 4.59 -2.94
N SER A 6 -9.73 4.44 -3.86
CA SER A 6 -9.17 3.13 -4.23
C SER A 6 -8.38 2.51 -3.06
N GLY A 7 -7.53 3.25 -2.36
CA GLY A 7 -6.84 2.78 -1.15
C GLY A 7 -7.82 2.37 -0.05
N VAL A 8 -8.86 3.17 0.19
CA VAL A 8 -9.94 2.86 1.14
C VAL A 8 -10.67 1.57 0.76
N THR A 9 -11.03 1.42 -0.52
CA THR A 9 -11.69 0.22 -1.04
C THR A 9 -10.82 -1.02 -0.87
N ALA A 10 -9.51 -0.91 -1.14
CA ALA A 10 -8.56 -1.99 -0.92
C ALA A 10 -8.47 -2.39 0.55
N LEU A 11 -8.37 -1.43 1.47
CA LEU A 11 -8.33 -1.69 2.91
C LEU A 11 -9.60 -2.38 3.41
N LEU A 12 -10.79 -1.89 3.01
CA LEU A 12 -12.07 -2.51 3.38
C LEU A 12 -12.17 -3.96 2.86
N THR A 13 -11.77 -4.19 1.61
CA THR A 13 -11.78 -5.53 1.00
C THR A 13 -10.85 -6.49 1.75
N ILE A 14 -9.64 -6.05 2.08
CA ILE A 14 -8.67 -6.85 2.84
C ILE A 14 -9.17 -7.12 4.27
N ALA A 15 -9.78 -6.12 4.92
CA ALA A 15 -10.36 -6.26 6.24
C ALA A 15 -11.50 -7.31 6.27
N GLU A 16 -12.36 -7.30 5.24
CA GLU A 16 -13.41 -8.31 5.08
C GLU A 16 -12.82 -9.72 4.91
N TRP A 17 -11.78 -9.89 4.09
CA TRP A 17 -11.12 -11.19 3.93
C TRP A 17 -10.52 -11.71 5.24
N PHE A 18 -9.81 -10.88 6.00
CA PHE A 18 -9.29 -11.29 7.31
C PHE A 18 -10.39 -11.56 8.34
N TYR A 19 -11.49 -10.81 8.29
CA TYR A 19 -12.67 -11.06 9.14
C TYR A 19 -13.26 -12.45 8.85
N ASN A 20 -13.43 -12.80 7.57
CA ASN A 20 -13.94 -14.11 7.16
C ASN A 20 -12.99 -15.25 7.60
N MET A 21 -11.67 -15.09 7.41
CA MET A 21 -10.68 -16.06 7.91
C MET A 21 -10.77 -16.27 9.43
N ARG A 22 -11.03 -15.19 10.18
CA ARG A 22 -11.19 -15.27 11.64
C ARG A 22 -12.45 -16.04 12.03
N LYS A 23 -13.58 -15.84 11.32
CA LYS A 23 -14.82 -16.62 11.52
C LYS A 23 -14.60 -18.11 11.28
N GLU A 24 -13.78 -18.44 10.28
CA GLU A 24 -13.39 -19.81 9.93
C GLU A 24 -12.29 -20.39 10.84
N ARG A 25 -11.79 -19.62 11.82
CA ARG A 25 -10.71 -20.03 12.75
C ARG A 25 -9.38 -20.35 12.08
N VAL A 26 -9.14 -19.81 10.88
CA VAL A 26 -7.88 -19.93 10.11
C VAL A 26 -7.12 -18.60 10.02
N GLY A 27 -7.64 -17.54 10.66
CA GLY A 27 -7.05 -16.22 10.68
C GLY A 27 -5.76 -16.09 11.50
N PRO A 28 -5.02 -14.97 11.34
CA PRO A 28 -3.76 -14.74 12.03
C PRO A 28 -3.92 -14.61 13.55
N LYS A 29 -2.87 -14.99 14.27
CA LYS A 29 -2.79 -14.89 15.75
C LYS A 29 -2.23 -13.54 16.23
N VAL A 30 -2.04 -12.60 15.32
CA VAL A 30 -1.59 -11.24 15.61
C VAL A 30 -2.70 -10.24 15.36
N ASN A 31 -2.59 -9.06 15.96
CA ASN A 31 -3.51 -7.97 15.72
C ASN A 31 -3.15 -7.28 14.40
N ILE A 32 -4.16 -7.02 13.56
CA ILE A 32 -4.05 -6.18 12.36
C ILE A 32 -4.86 -4.92 12.63
N ILE A 33 -4.25 -3.76 12.39
CA ILE A 33 -4.91 -2.46 12.54
C ILE A 33 -5.21 -1.95 11.12
N PHE A 34 -6.50 -1.80 10.81
CA PHE A 34 -6.94 -1.09 9.61
C PHE A 34 -7.19 0.37 10.00
N ALA A 35 -6.34 1.26 9.50
CA ALA A 35 -6.40 2.69 9.81
C ALA A 35 -6.79 3.48 8.55
N PHE A 36 -7.82 4.31 8.69
CA PHE A 36 -8.26 5.25 7.66
C PHE A 36 -7.95 6.65 8.18
N PHE A 37 -6.97 7.31 7.57
CA PHE A 37 -6.53 8.63 8.01
C PHE A 37 -7.33 9.73 7.32
N ASP A 38 -7.66 10.76 8.08
CA ASP A 38 -8.23 11.99 7.57
C ASP A 38 -7.12 13.03 7.34
N ALA A 39 -7.42 14.06 6.56
CA ALA A 39 -6.54 15.21 6.34
C ALA A 39 -5.15 14.87 5.77
N LYS A 40 -5.05 13.83 4.93
CA LYS A 40 -3.80 13.50 4.20
C LYS A 40 -3.34 14.66 3.32
N GLU A 41 -4.26 15.27 2.57
CA GLU A 41 -4.00 16.44 1.73
C GLU A 41 -3.76 17.73 2.51
N ASN A 42 -4.03 17.74 3.82
CA ASN A 42 -3.67 18.83 4.71
C ASN A 42 -2.43 18.43 5.53
N ASN A 43 -1.34 18.15 4.82
CA ASN A 43 -0.03 17.79 5.39
C ASN A 43 -0.02 16.51 6.26
N MET A 44 -0.81 15.49 5.89
CA MET A 44 -0.84 14.20 6.60
C MET A 44 -1.22 14.34 8.09
N ALA A 45 -2.08 15.31 8.42
CA ALA A 45 -2.36 15.67 9.81
C ALA A 45 -2.98 14.51 10.62
N GLY A 46 -3.84 13.70 10.01
CA GLY A 46 -4.44 12.54 10.70
C GLY A 46 -3.43 11.46 11.05
N SER A 47 -2.56 11.08 10.11
CA SER A 47 -1.52 10.07 10.36
C SER A 47 -0.42 10.61 11.29
N GLU A 48 -0.11 11.90 11.23
CA GLU A 48 0.82 12.54 12.17
C GLU A 48 0.27 12.48 13.60
N PHE A 49 -1.00 12.86 13.78
CA PHE A 49 -1.66 12.77 15.08
C PHE A 49 -1.68 11.33 15.59
N PHE A 50 -2.02 10.36 14.73
CA PHE A 50 -2.03 8.95 15.08
C PHE A 50 -0.64 8.46 15.51
N ALA A 51 0.41 8.77 14.74
CA ALA A 51 1.77 8.37 15.04
C ALA A 51 2.27 8.92 16.39
N LYS A 52 1.95 10.19 16.69
CA LYS A 52 2.33 10.85 17.96
C LYS A 52 1.56 10.31 19.17
N ASN A 53 0.31 9.87 18.97
CA ASN A 53 -0.58 9.42 20.05
C ASN A 53 -0.75 7.90 20.09
N LEU A 54 0.15 7.17 19.44
CA LEU A 54 0.08 5.73 19.36
C LEU A 54 0.24 5.11 20.77
N LYS A 55 -0.79 4.43 21.25
CA LYS A 55 -0.78 3.75 22.56
C LYS A 55 -0.02 2.42 22.55
N ILE A 56 0.51 2.03 21.41
CA ILE A 56 1.28 0.81 21.19
C ILE A 56 2.73 1.27 20.94
N PRO A 57 3.73 0.73 21.67
CA PRO A 57 5.13 1.05 21.37
C PRO A 57 5.45 0.75 19.90
N ALA A 58 6.12 1.68 19.20
CA ALA A 58 6.48 1.52 17.80
C ALA A 58 7.21 0.19 17.52
N SER A 59 8.07 -0.25 18.45
CA SER A 59 8.80 -1.52 18.39
C SER A 59 7.91 -2.77 18.41
N LYS A 60 6.63 -2.66 18.78
CA LYS A 60 5.64 -3.74 18.71
C LYS A 60 4.87 -3.78 17.39
N ILE A 61 5.05 -2.79 16.52
CA ILE A 61 4.45 -2.79 15.18
C ILE A 61 5.50 -3.30 14.19
N LYS A 62 5.25 -4.48 13.64
CA LYS A 62 6.18 -5.16 12.71
C LYS A 62 6.37 -4.39 11.41
N ILE A 63 5.28 -3.89 10.86
CA ILE A 63 5.27 -3.15 9.60
C ILE A 63 4.00 -2.29 9.48
N ASN A 64 4.13 -1.13 8.85
CA ASN A 64 3.04 -0.32 8.33
C ASN A 64 3.02 -0.43 6.79
N ILE A 65 1.88 -0.83 6.23
CA ILE A 65 1.66 -0.95 4.78
C ILE A 65 0.61 0.10 4.40
N ASN A 66 1.06 1.20 3.81
CA ASN A 66 0.20 2.27 3.36
C ASN A 66 -0.27 2.05 1.91
N LEU A 67 -1.52 2.38 1.63
CA LEU A 67 -2.15 2.22 0.31
C LEU A 67 -2.61 3.59 -0.18
N ASP A 68 -2.03 4.09 -1.27
CA ASP A 68 -2.38 5.39 -1.84
C ASP A 68 -2.36 5.34 -3.37
N GLN A 69 -3.51 5.62 -3.99
CA GLN A 69 -3.77 5.47 -5.43
C GLN A 69 -3.43 4.07 -5.96
N LEU A 70 -4.41 3.17 -6.07
CA LEU A 70 -4.21 1.78 -6.51
C LEU A 70 -5.04 1.39 -7.74
N GLY A 71 -5.86 2.28 -8.27
CA GLY A 71 -6.92 1.95 -9.21
C GLY A 71 -6.54 2.13 -10.67
N CYS A 72 -5.83 3.21 -11.02
CA CYS A 72 -5.54 3.53 -12.42
C CYS A 72 -4.28 2.81 -12.94
N THR A 73 -4.12 2.82 -14.26
CA THR A 73 -2.96 2.23 -14.96
C THR A 73 -2.26 3.23 -15.88
N PHE A 74 -2.48 4.53 -15.66
CA PHE A 74 -1.94 5.60 -16.48
C PHE A 74 -0.46 5.91 -16.23
N ALA A 75 0.16 5.25 -15.24
CA ALA A 75 1.51 5.57 -14.82
C ALA A 75 2.35 4.33 -14.45
N PRO A 76 2.98 3.67 -15.44
CA PRO A 76 4.36 3.22 -15.20
C PRO A 76 5.25 3.46 -16.43
N PRO A 77 6.58 3.34 -16.29
CA PRO A 77 7.53 3.60 -17.36
C PRO A 77 7.62 2.46 -18.41
N GLY A 78 6.72 1.47 -18.36
CA GLY A 78 6.84 0.20 -19.07
C GLY A 78 5.79 -0.03 -20.15
N THR A 79 5.89 -1.17 -20.83
CA THR A 79 4.98 -1.60 -21.91
C THR A 79 3.72 -2.33 -21.40
N ARG A 80 3.64 -2.59 -20.09
CA ARG A 80 2.53 -3.32 -19.45
C ARG A 80 1.68 -2.39 -18.59
N GLU A 81 0.37 -2.53 -18.72
CA GLU A 81 -0.61 -1.80 -17.90
C GLU A 81 -0.85 -2.44 -16.53
N ASP A 82 -0.51 -3.72 -16.34
CA ASP A 82 -0.74 -4.45 -15.10
C ASP A 82 0.49 -4.46 -14.19
N TYR A 83 0.84 -3.29 -13.69
CA TYR A 83 1.98 -3.04 -12.83
C TYR A 83 1.58 -2.70 -11.38
N LEU A 84 2.56 -2.70 -10.48
CA LEU A 84 2.47 -2.14 -9.14
C LEU A 84 3.78 -1.47 -8.76
N LEU A 85 3.70 -0.27 -8.17
CA LEU A 85 4.84 0.43 -7.63
C LEU A 85 4.82 0.31 -6.11
N TYR A 86 6.02 0.28 -5.52
CA TYR A 86 6.14 0.45 -4.08
C TYR A 86 7.39 1.24 -3.69
N VAL A 87 7.27 1.97 -2.59
CA VAL A 87 8.42 2.50 -1.85
C VAL A 87 8.38 1.96 -0.44
N ALA A 88 9.54 1.73 0.16
CA ALA A 88 9.66 1.16 1.50
C ALA A 88 10.94 1.65 2.14
N ASP A 89 10.99 1.70 3.48
CA ASP A 89 12.21 1.99 4.22
C ASP A 89 13.37 1.09 3.75
N LYS A 90 14.59 1.64 3.68
CA LYS A 90 15.77 0.97 3.10
C LYS A 90 16.01 -0.43 3.70
N GLY A 91 15.78 -0.59 5.00
CA GLY A 91 15.94 -1.87 5.70
C GLY A 91 14.93 -2.96 5.29
N LEU A 92 13.75 -2.60 4.78
CA LEU A 92 12.70 -3.53 4.36
C LEU A 92 12.91 -4.07 2.94
N LYS A 93 13.62 -3.33 2.07
CA LYS A 93 13.65 -3.61 0.62
C LYS A 93 14.10 -5.03 0.24
N PRO A 94 15.19 -5.61 0.79
CA PRO A 94 15.66 -6.92 0.35
C PRO A 94 14.64 -8.03 0.64
N GLU A 95 14.07 -8.02 1.83
CA GLU A 95 13.05 -8.99 2.24
C GLU A 95 11.77 -8.82 1.44
N LEU A 96 11.29 -7.57 1.31
CA LEU A 96 10.07 -7.24 0.60
C LEU A 96 10.14 -7.63 -0.88
N ARG A 97 11.25 -7.32 -1.56
CA ARG A 97 11.48 -7.73 -2.96
C ARG A 97 11.36 -9.25 -3.13
N ARG A 98 11.97 -10.01 -2.22
CA ARG A 98 11.91 -11.48 -2.26
C ARG A 98 10.48 -11.99 -2.04
N LYS A 99 9.80 -11.52 -0.99
CA LYS A 99 8.42 -11.92 -0.65
C LYS A 99 7.46 -11.60 -1.79
N LEU A 100 7.49 -10.37 -2.30
CA LEU A 100 6.64 -9.93 -3.41
C LEU A 100 6.81 -10.83 -4.64
N ASN A 101 8.04 -11.16 -5.03
CA ASN A 101 8.27 -12.03 -6.19
C ASN A 101 7.75 -13.45 -5.97
N ILE A 102 7.94 -14.01 -4.78
CA ILE A 102 7.44 -15.34 -4.43
C ILE A 102 5.91 -15.34 -4.49
N ILE A 103 5.26 -14.38 -3.81
CA ILE A 103 3.80 -14.27 -3.74
C ILE A 103 3.19 -14.04 -5.12
N ASN A 104 3.76 -13.11 -5.89
CA ASN A 104 3.28 -12.74 -7.23
C ASN A 104 3.27 -13.96 -8.17
N LYS A 105 4.30 -14.81 -8.08
CA LYS A 105 4.41 -16.05 -8.85
C LYS A 105 3.53 -17.17 -8.29
N PHE A 106 3.60 -17.43 -6.98
CA PHE A 106 2.92 -18.56 -6.33
C PHE A 106 1.40 -18.49 -6.49
N TYR A 107 0.83 -17.29 -6.33
CA TYR A 107 -0.61 -17.07 -6.49
C TYR A 107 -1.04 -16.72 -7.92
N GLY A 108 -0.12 -16.76 -8.89
CA GLY A 108 -0.41 -16.48 -10.30
C GLY A 108 -0.95 -15.07 -10.56
N ILE A 109 -0.58 -14.09 -9.74
CA ILE A 109 -1.06 -12.70 -9.83
C ILE A 109 -0.46 -12.02 -11.07
N ASN A 110 0.82 -12.31 -11.36
CA ASN A 110 1.55 -11.90 -12.55
C ASN A 110 1.57 -10.38 -12.80
N LEU A 111 1.61 -9.55 -11.75
CA LEU A 111 1.83 -8.10 -11.87
C LEU A 111 3.29 -7.79 -12.24
N ASP A 112 3.51 -6.74 -13.00
CA ASP A 112 4.84 -6.15 -13.18
C ASP A 112 5.18 -5.26 -11.97
N ILE A 113 6.01 -5.77 -11.06
CA ILE A 113 6.33 -5.08 -9.80
C ILE A 113 7.61 -4.26 -10.01
N ASP A 114 7.47 -2.94 -9.93
CA ASP A 114 8.62 -2.04 -9.98
C ASP A 114 9.37 -2.04 -8.64
N HIS A 115 10.55 -2.67 -8.62
CA HIS A 115 11.43 -2.73 -7.45
C HIS A 115 12.41 -1.56 -7.34
N THR A 116 12.52 -0.71 -8.37
CA THR A 116 13.45 0.42 -8.41
C THR A 116 12.75 1.75 -8.19
N PHE A 117 11.43 1.78 -8.40
CA PHE A 117 10.56 2.94 -8.35
C PHE A 117 10.96 3.98 -9.41
N TYR A 118 10.54 3.72 -10.65
CA TYR A 118 10.92 4.48 -11.86
C TYR A 118 12.42 4.53 -12.13
N SER A 119 13.21 3.63 -11.53
CA SER A 119 14.69 3.71 -11.53
C SER A 119 15.23 5.08 -11.12
N SER A 120 14.49 5.82 -10.28
CA SER A 120 14.78 7.20 -9.93
C SER A 120 14.86 7.35 -8.41
N SER A 121 16.06 7.62 -7.91
CA SER A 121 16.29 7.95 -6.50
C SER A 121 15.50 9.18 -6.07
N ALA A 122 15.38 10.19 -6.95
CA ALA A 122 14.61 11.39 -6.66
C ALA A 122 13.12 11.10 -6.46
N PHE A 123 12.49 10.33 -7.36
CA PHE A 123 11.09 9.93 -7.18
C PHE A 123 10.91 9.06 -5.94
N TYR A 124 11.84 8.13 -5.71
CA TYR A 124 11.81 7.32 -4.49
C TYR A 124 11.85 8.18 -3.22
N GLU A 125 12.73 9.17 -3.15
CA GLU A 125 12.84 10.07 -1.98
C GLU A 125 11.60 10.95 -1.77
N ILE A 126 10.99 11.41 -2.87
CA ILE A 126 9.74 12.17 -2.84
C ILE A 126 8.63 11.28 -2.28
N PHE A 127 8.40 10.10 -2.87
CA PHE A 127 7.28 9.24 -2.47
C PHE A 127 7.44 8.63 -1.07
N MET A 128 8.65 8.55 -0.53
CA MET A 128 8.84 8.22 0.90
C MET A 128 8.32 9.31 1.86
N LYS A 129 8.01 10.52 1.37
CA LYS A 129 7.62 11.68 2.18
C LYS A 129 6.24 12.27 1.86
N THR A 130 5.56 11.81 0.81
CA THR A 130 4.33 12.44 0.30
C THR A 130 3.03 11.74 0.71
N SER A 131 3.09 10.72 1.55
CA SER A 131 1.90 10.00 2.00
C SER A 131 2.11 9.44 3.42
N ASP A 132 1.03 8.99 4.05
CA ASP A 132 0.92 8.75 5.49
C ASP A 132 1.98 7.81 6.07
N GLN A 133 2.56 6.89 5.28
CA GLN A 133 3.69 6.06 5.70
C GLN A 133 4.86 6.86 6.25
N HIS A 134 5.03 8.11 5.79
CA HIS A 134 6.08 9.01 6.25
C HIS A 134 6.02 9.25 7.76
N ASN A 135 4.83 9.52 8.29
CA ASN A 135 4.65 9.82 9.71
C ASN A 135 4.91 8.61 10.61
N LEU A 136 4.56 7.41 10.14
CA LEU A 136 4.83 6.15 10.84
C LEU A 136 6.32 5.79 10.80
N SER A 137 6.99 5.97 9.65
CA SER A 137 8.44 5.81 9.52
C SER A 137 9.22 6.73 10.47
N LYS A 138 8.79 8.00 10.60
CA LYS A 138 9.42 8.98 11.51
C LYS A 138 9.42 8.58 12.98
N VAL A 139 8.43 7.80 13.43
CA VAL A 139 8.36 7.29 14.81
C VAL A 139 8.99 5.90 14.95
N GLY A 140 9.70 5.43 13.93
CA GLY A 140 10.48 4.18 13.95
C GLY A 140 9.68 2.93 13.59
N ILE A 141 8.48 3.06 13.04
CA ILE A 141 7.70 1.91 12.53
C ILE A 141 8.15 1.63 11.11
N PRO A 142 8.68 0.42 10.80
CA PRO A 142 9.05 0.05 9.44
C PRO A 142 7.86 0.23 8.50
N SER A 143 8.01 1.06 7.48
CA SER A 143 6.88 1.54 6.69
C SER A 143 7.12 1.40 5.18
N MET A 144 6.03 1.20 4.45
CA MET A 144 6.02 1.16 3.00
C MET A 144 4.73 1.74 2.42
N LEU A 145 4.75 2.05 1.14
CA LEU A 145 3.63 2.52 0.34
C LEU A 145 3.50 1.65 -0.91
N PHE A 146 2.29 1.19 -1.20
CA PHE A 146 1.88 0.70 -2.51
C PHE A 146 1.10 1.76 -3.26
N THR A 147 1.41 1.93 -4.54
CA THR A 147 0.76 2.91 -5.41
C THR A 147 0.79 2.47 -6.88
N SER A 148 -0.10 3.05 -7.69
CA SER A 148 -0.04 3.06 -9.14
C SER A 148 0.58 4.34 -9.72
N GLY A 149 1.05 5.24 -8.86
CA GLY A 149 1.71 6.48 -9.25
C GLY A 149 0.73 7.63 -9.52
N ILE A 150 1.30 8.83 -9.62
CA ILE A 150 0.57 10.05 -9.91
C ILE A 150 0.26 10.11 -11.41
N HIS A 151 -0.96 10.52 -11.76
CA HIS A 151 -1.40 10.61 -13.15
C HIS A 151 -2.08 11.95 -13.44
N MET A 152 -2.47 12.16 -14.69
CA MET A 152 -3.02 13.44 -15.18
C MET A 152 -4.31 13.89 -14.50
N HIS A 153 -4.99 13.02 -13.72
CA HIS A 153 -6.20 13.34 -12.98
C HIS A 153 -6.00 13.46 -11.46
N THR A 154 -4.83 13.09 -10.91
CA THR A 154 -4.52 13.27 -9.48
C THR A 154 -4.74 14.74 -9.08
N TYR A 155 -5.37 14.98 -7.92
CA TYR A 155 -5.75 16.30 -7.41
C TYR A 155 -6.70 17.12 -8.30
N LYS A 156 -7.48 16.47 -9.16
CA LYS A 156 -8.44 17.14 -10.05
C LYS A 156 -9.86 16.59 -9.88
N PRO A 157 -10.91 17.39 -10.15
CA PRO A 157 -12.30 16.92 -10.17
C PRO A 157 -12.57 15.78 -11.15
N THR A 158 -11.68 15.60 -12.13
CA THR A 158 -11.74 14.50 -13.10
C THR A 158 -11.25 13.17 -12.54
N ASP A 159 -10.76 13.10 -11.30
CA ASP A 159 -10.40 11.82 -10.66
C ASP A 159 -11.68 11.03 -10.32
N GLU A 160 -12.19 10.35 -11.33
CA GLU A 160 -13.50 9.72 -11.35
C GLU A 160 -13.40 8.21 -11.53
N HIS A 161 -14.43 7.49 -11.07
CA HIS A 161 -14.38 6.02 -10.96
C HIS A 161 -14.23 5.30 -12.31
N TYR A 162 -14.63 5.93 -13.42
CA TYR A 162 -14.55 5.34 -14.75
C TYR A 162 -13.11 5.15 -15.25
N PHE A 163 -12.13 5.80 -14.62
CA PHE A 163 -10.70 5.63 -14.91
C PHE A 163 -10.04 4.46 -14.16
N ILE A 164 -10.75 3.84 -13.22
CA ILE A 164 -10.23 2.71 -12.44
C ILE A 164 -10.17 1.47 -13.33
N ASN A 165 -8.99 0.86 -13.43
CA ASN A 165 -8.80 -0.43 -14.07
C ASN A 165 -9.08 -1.55 -13.07
N TYR A 166 -10.35 -1.91 -12.90
CA TYR A 166 -10.78 -2.90 -11.90
C TYR A 166 -10.06 -4.25 -12.01
N PRO A 167 -9.82 -4.84 -13.20
CA PRO A 167 -9.04 -6.08 -13.30
C PRO A 167 -7.64 -5.98 -12.70
N VAL A 168 -6.90 -4.90 -12.96
CA VAL A 168 -5.56 -4.69 -12.38
C VAL A 168 -5.65 -4.35 -10.90
N PHE A 169 -6.64 -3.54 -10.51
CA PHE A 169 -6.87 -3.17 -9.12
C PHE A 169 -7.12 -4.42 -8.24
N ILE A 170 -7.94 -5.37 -8.68
CA ILE A 170 -8.17 -6.65 -7.98
C ILE A 170 -6.86 -7.45 -7.83
N LYS A 171 -6.01 -7.50 -8.87
CA LYS A 171 -4.70 -8.15 -8.78
C LYS A 171 -3.83 -7.49 -7.69
N ARG A 172 -3.81 -6.16 -7.63
CA ARG A 172 -3.06 -5.39 -6.61
C ARG A 172 -3.57 -5.72 -5.21
N ILE A 173 -4.88 -5.70 -4.98
CA ILE A 173 -5.48 -6.05 -3.67
C ILE A 173 -5.08 -7.48 -3.25
N LYS A 174 -5.16 -8.46 -4.18
CA LYS A 174 -4.75 -9.85 -3.90
C LYS A 174 -3.28 -9.98 -3.51
N LEU A 175 -2.38 -9.28 -4.21
CA LEU A 175 -0.95 -9.28 -3.87
C LEU A 175 -0.70 -8.72 -2.47
N ILE A 176 -1.33 -7.57 -2.17
CA ILE A 176 -1.20 -6.89 -0.88
C ILE A 176 -1.76 -7.79 0.24
N PHE A 177 -2.92 -8.41 0.04
CA PHE A 177 -3.51 -9.36 0.97
C PHE A 177 -2.55 -10.51 1.30
N HIS A 178 -2.01 -11.19 0.29
CA HIS A 178 -1.10 -12.32 0.51
C HIS A 178 0.24 -11.89 1.12
N LEU A 179 0.69 -10.65 0.87
CA LEU A 179 1.84 -10.09 1.57
C LEU A 179 1.55 -9.90 3.05
N ILE A 180 0.38 -9.34 3.39
CA ILE A 180 -0.03 -9.20 4.80
C ILE A 180 -0.12 -10.59 5.43
N GLU A 181 -0.78 -11.55 4.77
CA GLU A 181 -0.90 -12.95 5.20
C GLU A 181 0.48 -13.56 5.53
N ASP A 182 1.48 -13.35 4.68
CA ASP A 182 2.85 -13.83 4.86
C ASP A 182 3.60 -13.12 6.01
N TYR A 183 3.23 -11.88 6.37
CA TYR A 183 3.78 -11.21 7.56
C TYR A 183 3.15 -11.68 8.88
N VAL A 184 1.93 -12.22 8.83
CA VAL A 184 1.11 -12.56 10.01
C VAL A 184 0.96 -14.06 10.27
N LYS A 185 1.50 -14.91 9.38
CA LYS A 185 1.79 -16.33 9.63
C LYS A 185 2.88 -16.47 10.69
#